data_AF-A0A944R5U2-F1
#
_entry.id   AF-A0A944R5U2-F1
#
_cell.length_a   1.000
_cell.length_b   1.000
_cell.length_c   1.000
_cell.angle_alpha   90.00
_cell.angle_beta   90.00
_cell.angle_gamma   90.00
#
_symmetry.space_group_name_H-M   'P 1'
#
loop_
_entity.id
_entity.type
_entity.pdbx_description
1 polymer ?
#
loop_
_entity_poly.entity_id
_entity_poly.type
_entity_poly.pdbx_seq_one_letter_code
_entity_poly.pdbx_strand_id
1 'polypeptide(L)'
;MFRHLCFLVIGICAVASVSSASAQSWKHAGSKAAGYYSEYHGHSSHSHLYGAQSHAKHYSNYLSTATTVDPSVARIAHDSIGNHLNKTQQHLSQMKAQLSAHENKEGVESISEIEGHLQDARLHHADLNKITIQKPIDSKAAKATVGSLQSSINKAIAGHASLLESLGIKKPTQDEKESK
;
A
#
# COMPACT_ATOMS: atom_id res chain seq x y z
N MET A 1 -14.64 -72.20 -10.81
CA MET A 1 -15.73 -71.21 -10.66
C MET A 1 -15.10 -69.86 -10.34
N PHE A 2 -15.58 -68.80 -11.01
CA PHE A 2 -15.30 -67.36 -10.81
C PHE A 2 -14.77 -66.97 -9.40
N ARG A 3 -13.90 -65.97 -9.15
CA ARG A 3 -13.90 -64.59 -9.67
C ARG A 3 -12.69 -63.80 -9.08
N HIS A 4 -12.12 -62.89 -9.87
CA HIS A 4 -11.56 -61.54 -9.59
C HIS A 4 -11.02 -61.18 -8.17
N LEU A 5 -9.76 -60.75 -8.02
CA LEU A 5 -9.19 -59.39 -8.24
C LEU A 5 -9.59 -58.37 -7.14
N CYS A 6 -8.58 -57.69 -6.56
CA CYS A 6 -8.49 -56.24 -6.20
C CYS A 6 -7.45 -56.04 -5.07
N PHE A 7 -6.23 -55.56 -5.34
CA PHE A 7 -5.80 -54.14 -5.46
C PHE A 7 -6.05 -53.25 -4.22
N LEU A 8 -4.96 -53.04 -3.46
CA LEU A 8 -4.40 -51.82 -2.85
C LEU A 8 -5.19 -50.50 -2.97
N VAL A 9 -5.52 -49.84 -1.84
CA VAL A 9 -5.66 -48.36 -1.66
C VAL A 9 -5.56 -48.00 -0.16
N ILE A 10 -4.43 -47.47 0.33
CA ILE A 10 -4.17 -46.07 0.73
C ILE A 10 -5.26 -45.47 1.65
N GLY A 11 -4.92 -45.36 2.94
CA GLY A 11 -5.68 -44.59 3.92
C GLY A 11 -5.62 -43.10 3.62
N ILE A 12 -6.74 -42.53 3.20
CA ILE A 12 -6.91 -41.09 2.99
C ILE A 12 -7.26 -40.47 4.35
N CYS A 13 -6.30 -39.74 4.94
CA CYS A 13 -6.60 -38.70 5.92
C CYS A 13 -7.47 -37.66 5.24
N ALA A 14 -8.76 -37.65 5.57
CA ALA A 14 -9.66 -36.55 5.23
C ALA A 14 -9.26 -35.32 6.06
N VAL A 15 -8.29 -34.55 5.57
CA VAL A 15 -8.13 -33.16 5.96
C VAL A 15 -9.34 -32.46 5.36
N ALA A 16 -10.33 -32.18 6.20
CA ALA A 16 -11.41 -31.26 5.86
C ALA A 16 -10.77 -29.90 5.60
N SER A 17 -10.43 -29.63 4.34
CA SER A 17 -10.17 -28.29 3.85
C SER A 17 -11.45 -27.50 4.07
N VAL A 18 -11.51 -26.75 5.17
CA VAL A 18 -12.47 -25.67 5.35
C VAL A 18 -12.24 -24.73 4.18
N SER A 19 -13.07 -24.88 3.16
CA SER A 19 -13.23 -23.92 2.09
C SER A 19 -13.49 -22.56 2.75
N SER A 20 -12.56 -21.63 2.58
CA SER A 20 -12.69 -20.23 2.98
C SER A 20 -13.84 -19.60 2.20
N ALA A 21 -15.05 -19.79 2.72
CA ALA A 21 -16.10 -18.79 2.64
C ALA A 21 -15.54 -17.56 3.39
N SER A 22 -15.37 -16.38 2.81
CA SER A 22 -16.06 -15.77 1.69
C SER A 22 -15.15 -14.79 0.97
N ALA A 23 -14.91 -15.00 -0.33
CA ALA A 23 -14.66 -13.88 -1.23
C ALA A 23 -15.97 -13.11 -1.41
N GLN A 24 -16.42 -12.39 -0.37
CA GLN A 24 -17.44 -11.36 -0.53
C GLN A 24 -16.81 -10.32 -1.44
N SER A 25 -17.14 -10.39 -2.73
CA SER A 25 -16.58 -9.46 -3.70
C SER A 25 -17.01 -8.05 -3.30
N TRP A 26 -16.04 -7.24 -2.90
CA TRP A 26 -16.20 -5.84 -2.50
C TRP A 26 -16.65 -4.94 -3.67
N LYS A 27 -16.89 -5.55 -4.84
CA LYS A 27 -17.09 -4.94 -6.16
C LYS A 27 -18.56 -4.83 -6.60
N HIS A 28 -19.52 -5.40 -5.88
CA HIS A 28 -20.89 -5.51 -6.39
C HIS A 28 -21.75 -4.25 -6.15
N ALA A 29 -22.75 -3.99 -6.99
CA ALA A 29 -23.67 -2.84 -6.83
C ALA A 29 -24.36 -2.81 -5.45
N GLY A 30 -24.55 -3.97 -4.81
CA GLY A 30 -25.03 -4.09 -3.43
C GLY A 30 -24.03 -3.59 -2.38
N SER A 31 -22.72 -3.59 -2.66
CA SER A 31 -21.71 -3.02 -1.75
C SER A 31 -21.82 -1.50 -1.72
N LYS A 32 -21.95 -0.80 -2.85
CA LYS A 32 -22.18 0.66 -2.84
C LYS A 32 -23.50 1.04 -2.14
N ALA A 33 -24.58 0.29 -2.39
CA ALA A 33 -25.87 0.50 -1.72
C ALA A 33 -25.84 0.23 -0.20
N ALA A 34 -24.92 -0.62 0.26
CA ALA A 34 -24.70 -0.91 1.67
C ALA A 34 -23.57 -0.06 2.30
N GLY A 35 -23.10 1.00 1.62
CA GLY A 35 -22.13 1.97 2.15
C GLY A 35 -20.66 1.56 2.03
N TYR A 36 -20.34 0.58 1.17
CA TYR A 36 -18.97 0.14 0.93
C TYR A 36 -18.30 1.05 -0.11
N TYR A 37 -17.28 1.78 0.35
CA TYR A 37 -16.46 2.68 -0.48
C TYR A 37 -15.01 2.18 -0.60
N SER A 38 -14.76 0.89 -0.37
CA SER A 38 -13.41 0.31 -0.35
C SER A 38 -12.70 0.43 -1.69
N GLU A 39 -13.41 0.39 -2.82
CA GLU A 39 -12.85 0.66 -4.15
C GLU A 39 -12.37 2.11 -4.27
N TYR A 40 -13.19 3.07 -3.86
CA TYR A 40 -12.81 4.49 -3.85
C TYR A 40 -11.60 4.73 -2.94
N HIS A 41 -11.65 4.23 -1.70
CA HIS A 41 -10.56 4.42 -0.75
C HIS A 41 -9.30 3.70 -1.19
N GLY A 42 -9.40 2.48 -1.72
CA GLY A 42 -8.29 1.70 -2.25
C GLY A 42 -7.62 2.35 -3.46
N HIS A 43 -8.39 2.93 -4.39
CA HIS A 43 -7.83 3.67 -5.51
C HIS A 43 -7.19 5.00 -5.07
N SER A 44 -7.81 5.68 -4.11
CA SER A 44 -7.32 6.97 -3.60
C SER A 44 -6.03 6.81 -2.79
N SER A 45 -5.96 5.82 -1.89
CA SER A 45 -4.72 5.47 -1.18
C SER A 45 -3.62 5.03 -2.15
N HIS A 46 -3.96 4.26 -3.20
CA HIS A 46 -3.02 3.89 -4.25
C HIS A 46 -2.42 5.15 -4.92
N SER A 47 -3.28 6.04 -5.43
CA SER A 47 -2.85 7.28 -6.07
C SER A 47 -1.93 8.11 -5.16
N HIS A 48 -2.27 8.24 -3.89
CA HIS A 48 -1.45 8.99 -2.94
C HIS A 48 -0.14 8.31 -2.56
N LEU A 49 -0.08 6.98 -2.44
CA LEU A 49 1.19 6.26 -2.25
C LEU A 49 2.16 6.52 -3.40
N TYR A 50 1.68 6.43 -4.64
CA TYR A 50 2.50 6.72 -5.81
C TYR A 50 2.88 8.21 -5.91
N GLY A 51 1.99 9.11 -5.48
CA GLY A 51 2.31 10.54 -5.33
C GLY A 51 3.47 10.77 -4.36
N ALA A 52 3.41 10.19 -3.16
CA ALA A 52 4.50 10.26 -2.17
C ALA A 52 5.81 9.73 -2.76
N GLN A 53 5.77 8.58 -3.44
CA GLN A 53 6.96 7.97 -4.03
C GLN A 53 7.56 8.82 -5.15
N SER A 54 6.71 9.39 -6.01
CA SER A 54 7.14 10.28 -7.09
C SER A 54 7.86 11.51 -6.55
N HIS A 55 7.27 12.19 -5.56
CA HIS A 55 7.89 13.35 -4.93
C HIS A 55 9.18 13.00 -4.18
N ALA A 56 9.23 11.87 -3.48
CA ALA A 56 10.46 11.39 -2.84
C ALA A 56 11.57 11.11 -3.88
N LYS A 57 11.22 10.56 -5.05
CA LYS A 57 12.15 10.34 -6.16
C LYS A 57 12.65 11.65 -6.78
N HIS A 58 11.75 12.59 -7.06
CA HIS A 58 12.13 13.90 -7.59
C HIS A 58 13.04 14.66 -6.64
N TYR A 59 12.74 14.63 -5.34
CA TYR A 59 13.57 15.29 -4.34
C TYR A 59 14.93 14.60 -4.18
N SER A 60 14.99 13.27 -4.24
CA SER A 60 16.25 12.52 -4.29
C SER A 60 17.13 12.97 -5.47
N ASN A 61 16.55 13.13 -6.65
CA ASN A 61 17.27 13.61 -7.83
C ASN A 61 17.82 15.02 -7.61
N TYR A 62 17.02 15.93 -7.06
CA TYR A 62 17.46 17.29 -6.71
C TYR A 62 18.64 17.26 -5.71
N LEU A 63 18.51 16.50 -4.63
CA LEU A 63 19.56 16.35 -3.61
C LEU A 63 20.84 15.69 -4.15
N SER A 64 20.75 14.96 -5.27
CA SER A 64 21.92 14.31 -5.87
C SER A 64 22.91 15.30 -6.48
N THR A 65 22.43 16.46 -6.91
CA THR A 65 23.22 17.50 -7.58
C THR A 65 23.41 18.77 -6.75
N ALA A 66 22.62 18.95 -5.68
CA ALA A 66 22.62 20.17 -4.88
C ALA A 66 23.76 20.19 -3.84
N THR A 67 24.60 21.23 -3.88
CA THR A 67 25.57 21.54 -2.79
C THR A 67 24.88 22.20 -1.60
N THR A 68 23.84 23.00 -1.88
CA THR A 68 22.96 23.64 -0.91
C THR A 68 21.51 23.45 -1.35
N VAL A 69 20.59 23.28 -0.41
CA VAL A 69 19.15 23.13 -0.69
C VAL A 69 18.51 24.51 -0.69
N ASP A 70 17.79 24.77 -1.77
CA ASP A 70 16.86 25.89 -1.88
C ASP A 70 15.69 25.66 -0.91
N PRO A 71 15.43 26.57 0.04
CA PRO A 71 14.36 26.42 1.02
C PRO A 71 12.97 26.26 0.38
N SER A 72 12.72 26.86 -0.77
CA SER A 72 11.44 26.74 -1.49
C SER A 72 11.25 25.33 -2.05
N VAL A 73 12.31 24.73 -2.58
CA VAL A 73 12.30 23.35 -3.10
C VAL A 73 12.08 22.36 -1.95
N ALA A 74 12.81 22.54 -0.83
CA ALA A 74 12.63 21.72 0.37
C ALA A 74 11.18 21.77 0.86
N ARG A 75 10.63 22.98 1.03
CA ARG A 75 9.27 23.18 1.52
C ARG A 75 8.25 22.47 0.63
N ILE A 76 8.30 22.70 -0.68
CA ILE A 76 7.36 22.07 -1.63
C ILE A 76 7.49 20.54 -1.60
N ALA A 77 8.71 20.00 -1.57
CA ALA A 77 8.92 18.56 -1.51
C ALA A 77 8.37 17.95 -0.22
N HIS A 78 8.70 18.54 0.94
CA HIS A 78 8.24 18.05 2.24
C HIS A 78 6.72 18.17 2.41
N ASP A 79 6.13 19.29 2.01
CA ASP A 79 4.68 19.49 2.04
C ASP A 79 3.97 18.44 1.18
N SER A 80 4.48 18.20 -0.04
CA SER A 80 3.87 17.25 -0.97
C SER A 80 3.98 15.81 -0.49
N ILE A 81 5.17 15.37 -0.04
CA ILE A 81 5.39 14.03 0.52
C ILE A 81 4.51 13.82 1.75
N GLY A 82 4.54 14.77 2.69
CA GLY A 82 3.74 14.70 3.92
C GLY A 82 2.24 14.64 3.65
N ASN A 83 1.74 15.49 2.74
CA ASN A 83 0.33 15.50 2.36
C ASN A 83 -0.12 14.16 1.77
N HIS A 84 0.66 13.58 0.87
CA HIS A 84 0.34 12.28 0.30
C HIS A 84 0.34 11.15 1.34
N LEU A 85 1.35 11.08 2.22
CA LEU A 85 1.40 10.10 3.30
C LEU A 85 0.20 10.24 4.27
N ASN A 86 -0.24 11.47 4.53
CA ASN A 86 -1.40 11.73 5.39
C ASN A 86 -2.71 11.30 4.73
N LYS A 87 -2.91 11.61 3.45
CA LYS A 87 -4.11 11.19 2.73
C LYS A 87 -4.19 9.68 2.55
N THR A 88 -3.07 9.00 2.28
CA THR A 88 -3.03 7.53 2.25
C THR A 88 -3.54 6.96 3.57
N GLN A 89 -3.07 7.47 4.70
CA GLN A 89 -3.51 7.03 6.02
C GLN A 89 -4.99 7.24 6.28
N GLN A 90 -5.53 8.39 5.89
CA GLN A 90 -6.96 8.66 6.02
C GLN A 90 -7.79 7.62 5.27
N HIS A 91 -7.40 7.27 4.04
CA HIS A 91 -8.09 6.23 3.26
C HIS A 91 -7.92 4.83 3.84
N LEU A 92 -6.71 4.45 4.30
CA LEU A 92 -6.49 3.17 4.97
C LEU A 92 -7.32 3.03 6.23
N SER A 93 -7.45 4.10 7.04
CA SER A 93 -8.29 4.06 8.24
C SER A 93 -9.77 3.85 7.91
N GLN A 94 -10.27 4.42 6.81
CA GLN A 94 -11.64 4.14 6.33
C GLN A 94 -11.79 2.68 5.89
N MET A 95 -10.83 2.15 5.13
CA MET A 95 -10.83 0.75 4.72
C MET A 95 -10.76 -0.19 5.94
N LYS A 96 -9.94 0.13 6.95
CA LYS A 96 -9.79 -0.66 8.18
C LYS A 96 -11.08 -0.71 8.98
N ALA A 97 -11.80 0.41 9.06
CA ALA A 97 -13.11 0.47 9.70
C ALA A 97 -14.13 -0.41 8.98
N GLN A 98 -14.16 -0.36 7.63
CA GLN A 98 -15.04 -1.22 6.82
C GLN A 98 -14.67 -2.70 6.99
N LEU A 99 -13.39 -3.07 6.89
CA LEU A 99 -12.95 -4.46 7.07
C LEU A 99 -13.29 -4.98 8.48
N SER A 100 -13.10 -4.16 9.51
CA SER A 100 -13.49 -4.49 10.88
C SER A 100 -15.00 -4.73 11.03
N ALA A 101 -15.84 -3.85 10.45
CA ALA A 101 -17.30 -3.96 10.52
C ALA A 101 -17.84 -5.23 9.83
N HIS A 102 -17.04 -5.84 8.95
CA HIS A 102 -17.36 -7.07 8.23
C HIS A 102 -16.54 -8.27 8.70
N GLU A 103 -15.93 -8.17 9.89
CA GLU A 103 -15.17 -9.25 10.52
C GLU A 103 -14.01 -9.80 9.66
N ASN A 104 -13.53 -9.02 8.69
CA ASN A 104 -12.38 -9.37 7.85
C ASN A 104 -11.07 -9.09 8.61
N LYS A 105 -10.71 -10.01 9.52
CA LYS A 105 -9.51 -9.93 10.36
C LYS A 105 -8.22 -9.88 9.54
N GLU A 106 -8.13 -10.66 8.47
CA GLU A 106 -6.96 -10.72 7.59
C GLU A 106 -6.71 -9.38 6.88
N GLY A 107 -7.78 -8.73 6.41
CA GLY A 107 -7.69 -7.41 5.81
C GLY A 107 -7.31 -6.32 6.82
N VAL A 108 -7.81 -6.41 8.06
CA VAL A 108 -7.42 -5.48 9.14
C VAL A 108 -5.95 -5.62 9.50
N GLU A 109 -5.43 -6.85 9.56
CA GLU A 109 -4.01 -7.11 9.79
C GLU A 109 -3.15 -6.57 8.65
N SER A 110 -3.55 -6.85 7.40
CA SER A 110 -2.87 -6.33 6.20
C SER A 110 -2.78 -4.80 6.20
N ILE A 111 -3.85 -4.10 6.60
CA ILE A 111 -3.79 -2.63 6.74
C ILE A 111 -2.83 -2.22 7.86
N SER A 112 -2.81 -2.93 8.99
CA SER A 112 -1.92 -2.61 10.10
C SER A 112 -0.43 -2.71 9.70
N GLU A 113 -0.08 -3.71 8.89
CA GLU A 113 1.27 -3.84 8.32
C GLU A 113 1.61 -2.66 7.38
N ILE A 114 0.68 -2.27 6.50
CA ILE A 114 0.84 -1.11 5.60
C ILE A 114 1.00 0.18 6.42
N GLU A 115 0.22 0.36 7.48
CA GLU A 115 0.31 1.51 8.40
C GLU A 115 1.68 1.55 9.10
N GLY A 116 2.26 0.40 9.45
CA GLY A 116 3.63 0.31 9.95
C GLY A 116 4.66 0.87 8.96
N HIS A 117 4.58 0.46 7.70
CA HIS A 117 5.47 1.00 6.65
C HIS A 117 5.24 2.49 6.38
N LEU A 118 4.00 2.99 6.47
CA LEU A 118 3.72 4.43 6.40
C LEU A 118 4.33 5.19 7.58
N GLN A 119 4.31 4.60 8.77
CA GLN A 119 4.93 5.21 9.94
C GLN A 119 6.46 5.30 9.78
N ASP A 120 7.10 4.23 9.29
CA ASP A 120 8.52 4.25 8.96
C ASP A 120 8.84 5.34 7.93
N ALA A 121 8.01 5.46 6.88
CA ALA A 121 8.15 6.52 5.89
C ALA A 121 8.03 7.92 6.52
N ARG A 122 7.11 8.14 7.46
CA ARG A 122 6.99 9.43 8.17
C ARG A 122 8.21 9.74 9.02
N LEU A 123 8.78 8.74 9.70
CA LEU A 123 10.00 8.91 10.50
C LEU A 123 11.17 9.32 9.61
N HIS A 124 11.40 8.61 8.51
CA HIS A 124 12.44 8.97 7.54
C HIS A 124 12.18 10.34 6.88
N HIS A 125 10.92 10.69 6.61
CA HIS A 125 10.56 12.00 6.08
C HIS A 125 10.88 13.13 7.07
N ALA A 126 10.58 12.95 8.35
CA ALA A 126 10.89 13.91 9.40
C ALA A 126 12.42 14.09 9.56
N ASP A 127 13.18 13.00 9.50
CA ASP A 127 14.64 13.06 9.56
C ASP A 127 15.24 13.71 8.33
N LEU A 128 14.67 13.47 7.14
CA LEU A 128 15.11 14.14 5.91
C LEU A 128 14.96 15.66 6.04
N ASN A 129 13.83 16.12 6.56
CA ASN A 129 13.59 17.55 6.78
C ASN A 129 14.64 18.16 7.73
N LYS A 130 14.95 17.48 8.84
CA LYS A 130 16.00 17.93 9.79
C LYS A 130 17.37 18.05 9.13
N ILE A 131 17.70 17.16 8.19
CA ILE A 131 18.98 17.18 7.47
C ILE A 131 19.01 18.34 6.47
N THR A 132 17.91 18.55 5.73
CA THR A 132 17.89 19.51 4.62
C THR A 132 17.76 20.98 5.03
N ILE A 133 17.46 21.26 6.30
CA ILE A 133 17.52 22.61 6.87
C ILE A 133 18.91 23.00 7.40
N GLN A 134 19.87 22.07 7.47
CA GLN A 134 21.23 22.34 7.94
C GLN A 134 22.08 22.99 6.85
N LYS A 135 23.07 23.79 7.27
CA LYS A 135 24.05 24.44 6.37
C LYS A 135 25.48 24.19 6.87
N PRO A 136 26.36 23.54 6.07
CA PRO A 136 26.07 22.84 4.81
C PRO A 136 25.21 21.60 5.03
N ILE A 137 24.65 21.05 3.96
CA ILE A 137 23.88 19.80 4.06
C ILE A 137 24.82 18.62 4.15
N ASP A 138 24.52 17.70 5.07
CA ASP A 138 25.11 16.37 5.02
C ASP A 138 24.48 15.58 3.85
N SER A 139 25.12 15.67 2.68
CA SER A 139 24.64 15.01 1.46
C SER A 139 24.60 13.49 1.57
N LYS A 140 25.48 12.89 2.38
CA LYS A 140 25.51 11.44 2.60
C LYS A 140 24.32 11.01 3.45
N ALA A 141 24.05 11.74 4.54
CA ALA A 141 22.88 11.50 5.38
C ALA A 141 21.59 11.73 4.59
N ALA A 142 21.49 12.82 3.82
CA ALA A 142 20.31 13.11 3.01
C ALA A 142 20.00 12.00 2.00
N LYS A 143 21.03 11.49 1.29
CA LYS A 143 20.88 10.38 0.34
C LYS A 143 20.46 9.07 1.01
N ALA A 144 21.05 8.74 2.16
CA ALA A 144 20.67 7.54 2.91
C ALA A 144 19.21 7.63 3.38
N THR A 145 18.82 8.77 3.96
CA THR A 145 17.47 8.97 4.51
C THR A 145 16.40 8.97 3.42
N VAL A 146 16.64 9.58 2.25
CA VAL A 146 15.68 9.52 1.13
C VAL A 146 15.57 8.11 0.55
N GLY A 147 16.66 7.32 0.56
CA GLY A 147 16.62 5.90 0.19
C GLY A 147 15.76 5.07 1.13
N SER A 148 15.91 5.27 2.45
CA SER A 148 15.06 4.61 3.46
C SER A 148 13.60 5.03 3.34
N LEU A 149 13.32 6.32 3.13
CA LEU A 149 11.97 6.84 2.86
C LEU A 149 11.32 6.13 1.66
N GLN A 150 12.02 6.07 0.53
CA GLN A 150 11.53 5.40 -0.69
C GLN A 150 11.31 3.91 -0.47
N SER A 151 12.20 3.24 0.27
CA SER A 151 12.08 1.82 0.61
C SER A 151 10.80 1.55 1.42
N SER A 152 10.53 2.35 2.45
CA SER A 152 9.31 2.21 3.27
C SER A 152 8.05 2.50 2.46
N ILE A 153 8.05 3.52 1.59
CA ILE A 153 6.92 3.78 0.68
C ILE A 153 6.71 2.59 -0.29
N ASN A 154 7.76 2.01 -0.85
CA ASN A 154 7.66 0.86 -1.74
C ASN A 154 7.10 -0.38 -1.03
N LYS A 155 7.47 -0.62 0.24
CA LYS A 155 6.87 -1.69 1.04
C LYS A 155 5.37 -1.44 1.28
N ALA A 156 4.98 -0.20 1.60
CA ALA A 156 3.58 0.17 1.72
C ALA A 156 2.82 -0.02 0.39
N ILE A 157 3.42 0.35 -0.75
CA ILE A 157 2.85 0.10 -2.09
C ILE A 157 2.65 -1.40 -2.35
N ALA A 158 3.63 -2.23 -2.02
CA ALA A 158 3.56 -3.67 -2.22
C ALA A 158 2.46 -4.30 -1.37
N GLY A 159 2.44 -4.03 -0.06
CA GLY A 159 1.39 -4.51 0.84
C GLY A 159 -0.01 -4.03 0.41
N HIS A 160 -0.11 -2.75 0.02
CA HIS A 160 -1.35 -2.20 -0.48
C HIS A 160 -1.84 -2.87 -1.78
N ALA A 161 -0.93 -3.18 -2.71
CA ALA A 161 -1.28 -3.91 -3.92
C ALA A 161 -1.82 -5.32 -3.62
N SER A 162 -1.18 -6.04 -2.70
CA SER A 162 -1.63 -7.37 -2.25
C SER A 162 -3.00 -7.31 -1.56
N LEU A 163 -3.23 -6.28 -0.73
CA LEU A 163 -4.54 -6.06 -0.10
C LEU A 163 -5.64 -5.80 -1.13
N LEU A 164 -5.40 -4.94 -2.13
CA LEU A 164 -6.42 -4.69 -3.15
C LEU A 164 -6.76 -5.96 -3.93
N GLU A 165 -5.74 -6.76 -4.25
CA GLU A 165 -5.93 -8.04 -4.93
C GLU A 165 -6.76 -9.02 -4.09
N SER A 166 -6.46 -9.16 -2.79
CA SER A 166 -7.23 -10.05 -1.90
C SER A 166 -8.68 -9.60 -1.71
N LEU A 167 -8.94 -8.29 -1.79
CA LEU A 167 -10.29 -7.72 -1.75
C LEU A 167 -11.03 -7.78 -3.10
N GLY A 168 -10.38 -8.24 -4.17
CA GLY A 168 -10.94 -8.27 -5.53
C GLY A 168 -11.09 -6.88 -6.16
N ILE A 169 -10.37 -5.88 -5.64
CA ILE A 169 -10.33 -4.51 -6.16
C ILE A 169 -9.26 -4.46 -7.25
N LYS A 170 -9.68 -4.28 -8.50
CA LYS A 170 -8.73 -4.12 -9.61
C LYS A 170 -7.88 -2.87 -9.37
N LYS A 171 -6.58 -2.97 -9.66
CA LYS A 171 -5.71 -1.80 -9.75
C LYS A 171 -6.33 -0.82 -10.76
N PRO A 172 -6.25 0.50 -10.52
CA PRO A 172 -6.67 1.48 -11.52
C PRO A 172 -5.90 1.20 -12.82
N THR A 173 -6.58 0.77 -13.87
CA THR A 173 -6.02 0.74 -15.22
C THR A 173 -5.96 2.19 -15.69
N GLN A 174 -4.82 2.62 -16.24
CA GLN A 174 -4.85 3.76 -17.17
C GLN A 174 -5.84 3.37 -18.26
N ASP A 175 -6.87 4.17 -18.45
CA ASP A 175 -8.01 3.89 -19.33
C ASP A 175 -7.56 3.14 -20.58
N GLU A 176 -8.07 1.91 -20.76
CA GLU A 176 -8.32 1.46 -22.11
C GLU A 176 -9.20 2.56 -22.69
N LYS A 177 -8.60 3.35 -23.59
CA LYS A 177 -9.28 4.37 -24.39
C LYS A 177 -10.70 3.90 -24.62
N GLU A 178 -11.67 4.62 -24.04
CA GLU A 178 -13.05 4.56 -24.51
C GLU A 178 -13.01 5.02 -25.96
N SER A 179 -12.77 4.04 -26.84
CA SER A 179 -13.03 4.12 -28.26
C SER A 179 -14.40 3.49 -28.46
N LYS A 180 -15.43 4.32 -28.29
CA LYS A 180 -16.46 4.62 -29.30
C LYS A 180 -17.60 5.40 -28.68
#